data_AF-D3BBY0-F1
#
_entry.id   AF-D3BBY0-F1
#
_cell.length_a   1.000
_cell.length_b   1.000
_cell.length_c   1.000
_cell.angle_alpha   90.00
_cell.angle_beta   90.00
_cell.angle_gamma   90.00
#
_symmetry.space_group_name_H-M   'P 1'
#
loop_
_entity.id
_entity.type
_entity.pdbx_description
1 polymer ?
#
loop_
_entity_poly.entity_id
_entity_poly.type
_entity_poly.pdbx_seq_one_letter_code
_entity_poly.pdbx_strand_id
1 'polypeptide(L)'
;MSVSKTIGSIASKSSATQQLVRCGWVTSDPLYLEYHDHEWGIPNRDRRHLFEMICLEGQQAGLSWITILKKRAAYKSSFHNFDVDKVANMTDEDINKLLSLTNSSIIRHRGKLEAIVHNAKMVKAMEKKGENLSDFFWSFSPNNNSNSKIKSTKVEEVDDEEDEEVDESVSKRKGKAKATESKQSTTKYFNSYDSLSEVPATTTESDLMSKELKKRGFKFVGSTTCYAFIQACGLVNDHISGCFCYAPIKNNVAAVETTSQAIAKQEDTLKIEDTEEEVSDDETSTTTTTSSKKRKNTKNTNIKSQSTTTTKKNKSK
;
A
#
# COMPACT_ATOMS: atom_id res chain seq x y z
N MET A 1 -0.62 49.31 -63.89
CA MET A 1 0.37 49.12 -62.82
C MET A 1 -0.32 48.39 -61.68
N SER A 2 -0.17 47.06 -61.63
CA SER A 2 -0.80 46.18 -60.63
C SER A 2 0.25 45.84 -59.58
N VAL A 3 0.05 46.23 -58.33
CA VAL A 3 0.94 45.91 -57.20
C VAL A 3 0.28 44.83 -56.35
N SER A 4 0.58 43.58 -56.69
CA SER A 4 0.28 42.41 -55.87
C SER A 4 1.13 42.43 -54.60
N LYS A 5 0.49 42.56 -53.43
CA LYS A 5 1.13 42.36 -52.12
C LYS A 5 1.18 40.87 -51.79
N THR A 6 2.38 40.33 -51.78
CA THR A 6 2.73 38.99 -51.28
C THR A 6 2.37 38.86 -49.80
N ILE A 7 1.46 37.94 -49.46
CA ILE A 7 1.20 37.52 -48.09
C ILE A 7 2.29 36.51 -47.72
N GLY A 8 3.19 36.90 -46.83
CA GLY A 8 4.20 36.02 -46.23
C GLY A 8 3.53 34.98 -45.34
N SER A 9 3.67 33.71 -45.72
CA SER A 9 3.30 32.55 -44.91
C SER A 9 4.20 32.49 -43.67
N ILE A 10 3.61 32.70 -42.49
CA ILE A 10 4.28 32.46 -41.21
C ILE A 10 4.25 30.96 -40.98
N ALA A 11 5.39 30.31 -41.23
CA ALA A 11 5.60 28.91 -40.87
C ALA A 11 5.51 28.77 -39.34
N SER A 12 4.42 28.14 -38.88
CA SER A 12 4.25 27.63 -37.53
C SER A 12 5.41 26.67 -37.22
N LYS A 13 6.36 27.10 -36.39
CA LYS A 13 7.36 26.21 -35.79
C LYS A 13 6.62 25.25 -34.87
N SER A 14 6.39 24.03 -35.35
CA SER A 14 5.99 22.90 -34.53
C SER A 14 7.08 22.67 -33.50
N SER A 15 6.81 23.01 -32.24
CA SER A 15 7.63 22.60 -31.11
C SER A 15 7.54 21.09 -31.04
N ALA A 16 8.60 20.38 -31.43
CA ALA A 16 8.70 18.94 -31.28
C ALA A 16 8.57 18.62 -29.79
N THR A 17 7.39 18.16 -29.38
CA THR A 17 7.18 17.57 -28.06
C THR A 17 8.12 16.38 -27.97
N GLN A 18 9.14 16.47 -27.11
CA GLN A 18 9.99 15.32 -26.80
C GLN A 18 9.07 14.18 -26.36
N GLN A 19 9.07 13.10 -27.14
CA GLN A 19 8.25 11.94 -26.86
C GLN A 19 8.79 11.26 -25.60
N LEU A 20 8.02 11.28 -24.51
CA LEU A 20 8.38 10.64 -23.26
C LEU A 20 8.47 9.12 -23.45
N VAL A 21 9.59 8.53 -23.06
CA VAL A 21 9.78 7.07 -23.04
C VAL A 21 9.11 6.51 -21.78
N ARG A 22 8.23 5.51 -21.95
CA ARG A 22 7.50 4.81 -20.88
C ARG A 22 7.84 3.33 -20.84
N CYS A 23 7.41 2.63 -19.80
CA CYS A 23 7.53 1.18 -19.71
C CYS A 23 6.77 0.48 -20.85
N GLY A 24 7.33 -0.63 -21.35
CA GLY A 24 6.82 -1.34 -22.53
C GLY A 24 5.44 -1.99 -22.39
N TRP A 25 4.90 -2.09 -21.18
CA TRP A 25 3.55 -2.63 -20.92
C TRP A 25 2.43 -1.58 -21.04
N VAL A 26 2.79 -0.28 -21.10
CA VAL A 26 1.82 0.81 -21.19
C VAL A 26 1.32 0.93 -22.62
N THR A 27 0.00 0.96 -22.80
CA THR A 27 -0.62 1.19 -24.11
C THR A 27 -0.93 2.68 -24.33
N SER A 28 -1.49 3.05 -25.49
CA SER A 28 -1.93 4.42 -25.77
C SER A 28 -3.24 4.82 -25.07
N ASP A 29 -3.83 3.94 -24.25
CA ASP A 29 -5.05 4.25 -23.50
C ASP A 29 -4.75 5.33 -22.44
N PRO A 30 -5.44 6.49 -22.46
CA PRO A 30 -5.17 7.59 -21.54
C PRO A 30 -5.25 7.19 -20.06
N LEU A 31 -6.14 6.25 -19.71
CA LEU A 31 -6.26 5.78 -18.33
C LEU A 31 -5.01 5.00 -17.90
N TYR A 32 -4.41 4.24 -18.82
CA TYR A 32 -3.22 3.45 -18.51
C TYR A 32 -1.96 4.32 -18.42
N LEU A 33 -1.88 5.34 -19.29
CA LEU A 33 -0.84 6.38 -19.23
C LEU A 33 -0.89 7.13 -17.89
N GLU A 34 -2.08 7.58 -17.48
CA GLU A 34 -2.27 8.29 -16.21
C GLU A 34 -1.86 7.43 -15.00
N TYR A 35 -2.27 6.16 -14.99
CA TYR A 35 -1.89 5.21 -13.94
C TYR A 35 -0.37 4.99 -13.90
N HIS A 36 0.28 4.79 -15.05
CA HIS A 36 1.73 4.62 -15.09
C HIS A 36 2.46 5.87 -14.60
N ASP A 37 2.03 7.05 -15.06
CA ASP A 37 2.75 8.30 -14.87
C ASP A 37 2.61 8.84 -13.44
N HIS A 38 1.43 8.64 -12.81
CA HIS A 38 1.06 9.32 -11.57
C HIS A 38 0.69 8.38 -10.41
N GLU A 39 0.74 7.06 -10.59
CA GLU A 39 0.41 6.11 -9.53
C GLU A 39 1.40 4.96 -9.41
N TRP A 40 1.66 4.25 -10.51
CA TRP A 40 2.44 3.00 -10.48
C TRP A 40 3.91 3.25 -10.10
N GLY A 41 4.39 2.52 -9.09
CA GLY A 41 5.75 2.65 -8.58
C GLY A 41 5.97 3.84 -7.65
N ILE A 42 4.95 4.68 -7.42
CA ILE A 42 5.06 5.79 -6.46
C ILE A 42 4.80 5.25 -5.04
N PRO A 43 5.74 5.46 -4.10
CA PRO A 43 5.59 5.02 -2.71
C PRO A 43 4.29 5.51 -2.07
N ASN A 44 3.44 4.57 -1.66
CA ASN A 44 2.22 4.89 -0.93
C ASN A 44 2.11 4.05 0.34
N ARG A 45 1.96 4.74 1.49
CA ARG A 45 1.81 4.11 2.82
C ARG A 45 0.40 4.19 3.37
N ASP A 46 -0.54 4.81 2.65
CA ASP A 46 -1.92 4.96 3.10
C ASP A 46 -2.59 3.58 3.24
N ARG A 47 -3.15 3.32 4.42
CA ARG A 47 -3.78 2.05 4.79
C ARG A 47 -4.89 1.65 3.81
N ARG A 48 -5.74 2.60 3.41
CA ARG A 48 -6.88 2.34 2.53
C ARG A 48 -6.40 2.04 1.12
N HIS A 49 -5.45 2.81 0.61
CA HIS A 49 -4.84 2.58 -0.70
C HIS A 49 -4.16 1.21 -0.78
N LEU A 50 -3.37 0.84 0.22
CA LEU A 50 -2.70 -0.47 0.26
C LEU A 50 -3.73 -1.63 0.28
N PHE A 51 -4.78 -1.50 1.08
CA PHE A 51 -5.87 -2.49 1.11
C PHE A 51 -6.63 -2.55 -0.23
N GLU A 52 -6.93 -1.41 -0.85
CA GLU A 52 -7.53 -1.33 -2.16
C GLU A 52 -6.68 -2.06 -3.21
N MET A 53 -5.39 -1.73 -3.29
CA MET A 53 -4.51 -2.26 -4.32
C MET A 53 -4.33 -3.77 -4.19
N ILE A 54 -4.06 -4.31 -3.00
CA ILE A 54 -3.91 -5.77 -2.84
C ILE A 54 -5.19 -6.52 -3.23
N CYS A 55 -6.37 -5.94 -2.97
CA CYS A 55 -7.64 -6.51 -3.39
C CYS A 55 -7.83 -6.47 -4.91
N LEU A 56 -7.51 -5.35 -5.56
CA LEU A 56 -7.64 -5.19 -7.02
C LEU A 56 -6.66 -6.08 -7.79
N GLU A 57 -5.43 -6.24 -7.30
CA GLU A 57 -4.46 -7.18 -7.86
C GLU A 57 -5.00 -8.62 -7.79
N GLY A 58 -5.66 -9.00 -6.69
CA GLY A 58 -6.36 -10.29 -6.59
C GLY A 58 -7.51 -10.46 -7.60
N GLN A 59 -8.16 -9.37 -8.01
CA GLN A 59 -9.19 -9.41 -9.05
C GLN A 59 -8.62 -9.68 -10.45
N GLN A 60 -7.35 -9.36 -10.69
CA GLN A 60 -6.71 -9.46 -12.00
C GLN A 60 -6.54 -10.90 -12.48
N ALA A 61 -6.51 -11.91 -11.61
CA ALA A 61 -6.22 -13.30 -12.01
C ALA A 61 -7.02 -13.75 -13.25
N GLY A 62 -6.31 -14.06 -14.35
CA GLY A 62 -6.89 -14.44 -15.66
C GLY A 62 -7.33 -13.28 -16.58
N LEU A 63 -6.99 -12.04 -16.24
CA LEU A 63 -7.38 -10.81 -16.96
C LEU A 63 -6.18 -9.86 -17.13
N SER A 64 -6.33 -8.86 -18.00
CA SER A 64 -5.38 -7.76 -18.10
C SER A 64 -5.60 -6.71 -17.01
N TRP A 65 -4.53 -6.05 -16.54
CA TRP A 65 -4.66 -4.99 -15.53
C TRP A 65 -5.55 -3.83 -15.99
N ILE A 66 -5.47 -3.42 -17.26
CA ILE A 66 -6.35 -2.39 -17.81
C ILE A 66 -7.84 -2.73 -17.68
N THR A 67 -8.22 -4.02 -17.67
CA THR A 67 -9.60 -4.45 -17.41
C THR A 67 -10.03 -4.11 -15.98
N ILE A 68 -9.13 -4.30 -15.01
CA ILE A 68 -9.37 -3.95 -13.60
C ILE A 68 -9.37 -2.44 -13.42
N LEU A 69 -8.40 -1.74 -14.00
CA LEU A 69 -8.26 -0.29 -13.90
C LEU A 69 -9.51 0.44 -14.42
N LYS A 70 -10.07 0.02 -15.57
CA LYS A 70 -11.35 0.55 -16.10
C LYS A 70 -12.55 0.30 -15.20
N LYS A 71 -12.49 -0.71 -14.32
CA LYS A 71 -13.53 -1.08 -13.36
C LYS A 71 -13.28 -0.52 -11.97
N ARG A 72 -12.12 0.11 -11.72
CA ARG A 72 -11.69 0.55 -10.39
C ARG A 72 -12.70 1.49 -9.72
N ALA A 73 -13.27 2.44 -10.46
CA ALA A 73 -14.31 3.33 -9.95
C ALA A 73 -15.57 2.58 -9.49
N ALA A 74 -15.97 1.55 -10.22
CA ALA A 74 -17.10 0.70 -9.84
C ALA A 74 -16.77 -0.15 -8.60
N TYR A 75 -15.55 -0.71 -8.52
CA TYR A 75 -15.10 -1.40 -7.30
C TYR A 75 -15.12 -0.47 -6.08
N LYS A 76 -14.61 0.76 -6.21
CA LYS A 76 -14.68 1.77 -5.14
C LYS A 76 -16.13 2.01 -4.72
N SER A 77 -17.06 2.18 -5.64
CA SER A 77 -18.47 2.34 -5.29
C SER A 77 -19.05 1.10 -4.60
N SER A 78 -18.77 -0.10 -5.11
CA SER A 78 -19.32 -1.38 -4.62
C SER A 78 -18.77 -1.81 -3.26
N PHE A 79 -17.53 -1.42 -2.95
CA PHE A 79 -16.82 -1.80 -1.73
C PHE A 79 -16.53 -0.58 -0.85
N HIS A 80 -17.44 0.40 -0.80
CA HIS A 80 -17.39 1.52 0.14
C HIS A 80 -16.05 2.30 0.15
N ASN A 81 -15.50 2.53 -1.03
CA ASN A 81 -14.18 3.12 -1.27
C ASN A 81 -13.06 2.38 -0.53
N PHE A 82 -13.18 1.05 -0.44
CA PHE A 82 -12.25 0.17 0.29
C PHE A 82 -12.05 0.58 1.75
N ASP A 83 -13.07 1.16 2.38
CA ASP A 83 -13.09 1.37 3.81
C ASP A 83 -13.16 0.01 4.53
N VAL A 84 -12.05 -0.40 5.14
CA VAL A 84 -11.86 -1.73 5.75
C VAL A 84 -13.00 -2.06 6.72
N ASP A 85 -13.45 -1.11 7.53
CA ASP A 85 -14.49 -1.34 8.52
C ASP A 85 -15.85 -1.60 7.88
N LYS A 86 -16.20 -0.84 6.84
CA LYS A 86 -17.45 -1.05 6.10
C LYS A 86 -17.41 -2.35 5.29
N VAL A 87 -16.30 -2.60 4.59
CA VAL A 87 -16.14 -3.81 3.76
C VAL A 87 -16.17 -5.07 4.62
N ALA A 88 -15.53 -5.07 5.79
CA ALA A 88 -15.55 -6.23 6.70
C ALA A 88 -16.94 -6.58 7.23
N ASN A 89 -17.88 -5.62 7.21
CA ASN A 89 -19.27 -5.80 7.65
C ASN A 89 -20.23 -6.17 6.51
N MET A 90 -19.77 -6.26 5.26
CA MET A 90 -20.60 -6.70 4.15
C MET A 90 -21.04 -8.15 4.33
N THR A 91 -22.26 -8.46 3.90
CA THR A 91 -22.89 -9.77 4.06
C THR A 91 -23.00 -10.54 2.75
N ASP A 92 -23.43 -11.80 2.82
CA ASP A 92 -23.69 -12.61 1.63
C ASP A 92 -24.80 -12.01 0.75
N GLU A 93 -25.77 -11.31 1.33
CA GLU A 93 -26.77 -10.56 0.60
C GLU A 93 -26.13 -9.44 -0.23
N ASP A 94 -25.11 -8.75 0.29
CA ASP A 94 -24.39 -7.73 -0.47
C ASP A 94 -23.61 -8.34 -1.63
N ILE A 95 -22.96 -9.50 -1.41
CA ILE A 95 -22.31 -10.25 -2.49
C ILE A 95 -23.33 -10.68 -3.56
N ASN A 96 -24.48 -11.20 -3.16
CA ASN A 96 -25.55 -11.62 -4.08
C ASN A 96 -26.07 -10.42 -4.91
N LYS A 97 -26.21 -9.23 -4.31
CA LYS A 97 -26.56 -8.01 -5.04
C LYS A 97 -25.49 -7.64 -6.07
N LEU A 98 -24.20 -7.74 -5.71
CA LEU A 98 -23.11 -7.46 -6.65
C LEU A 98 -23.06 -8.45 -7.83
N LEU A 99 -23.37 -9.73 -7.58
CA LEU A 99 -23.45 -10.76 -8.62
C LEU A 99 -24.64 -10.56 -9.57
N SER A 100 -25.75 -9.99 -9.09
CA SER A 100 -26.95 -9.76 -9.90
C SER A 100 -26.91 -8.50 -10.76
N LEU A 101 -25.89 -7.65 -10.60
CA LEU A 101 -25.73 -6.45 -11.42
C LEU A 101 -25.64 -6.82 -12.92
N THR A 102 -26.60 -6.31 -13.68
CA THR A 102 -26.72 -6.52 -15.13
C THR A 102 -25.74 -5.65 -15.92
N ASN A 103 -25.38 -4.50 -15.37
CA ASN A 103 -24.32 -3.63 -15.89
C ASN A 103 -22.98 -4.19 -15.39
N SER A 104 -22.17 -4.76 -16.29
CA SER A 104 -20.86 -5.38 -16.05
C SER A 104 -19.80 -4.38 -15.52
N SER A 105 -20.05 -3.76 -14.37
CA SER A 105 -19.21 -2.72 -13.79
C SER A 105 -18.05 -3.30 -12.99
N ILE A 106 -18.17 -4.54 -12.51
CA ILE A 106 -17.15 -5.31 -11.79
C ILE A 106 -17.02 -6.74 -12.33
N ILE A 107 -16.03 -7.50 -11.88
CA ILE A 107 -15.88 -8.92 -12.24
C ILE A 107 -16.83 -9.76 -11.39
N ARG A 108 -17.83 -10.38 -12.02
CA ARG A 108 -18.88 -11.16 -11.34
C ARG A 108 -18.43 -12.59 -11.08
N HIS A 109 -17.41 -12.73 -10.23
CA HIS A 109 -16.91 -14.01 -9.77
C HIS A 109 -17.05 -14.09 -8.25
N ARG A 110 -17.94 -14.97 -7.77
CA ARG A 110 -18.35 -15.02 -6.35
C ARG A 110 -17.16 -15.08 -5.39
N GLY A 111 -16.27 -16.05 -5.57
CA GLY A 111 -15.10 -16.21 -4.70
C GLY A 111 -14.13 -15.01 -4.70
N LYS A 112 -14.09 -14.22 -5.79
CA LYS A 112 -13.23 -13.04 -5.87
C LYS A 112 -13.84 -11.85 -5.11
N LEU A 113 -15.17 -11.73 -5.12
CA LEU A 113 -15.89 -10.69 -4.38
C LEU A 113 -15.88 -11.00 -2.88
N GLU A 114 -16.15 -12.26 -2.52
CA GLU A 114 -16.06 -12.74 -1.13
C GLU A 114 -14.65 -12.57 -0.56
N ALA A 115 -13.61 -12.76 -1.38
CA ALA A 115 -12.23 -12.54 -0.97
C ALA A 115 -11.95 -11.10 -0.52
N ILE A 116 -12.57 -10.08 -1.15
CA ILE A 116 -12.39 -8.67 -0.72
C ILE A 116 -12.95 -8.48 0.70
N VAL A 117 -14.16 -9.00 0.96
CA VAL A 117 -14.81 -8.95 2.28
C VAL A 117 -14.00 -9.74 3.31
N HIS A 118 -13.53 -10.93 2.95
CA HIS A 118 -12.70 -11.76 3.82
C HIS A 118 -11.38 -11.07 4.16
N ASN A 119 -10.70 -10.50 3.17
CA ASN A 119 -9.43 -9.81 3.37
C ASN A 119 -9.60 -8.58 4.29
N ALA A 120 -10.70 -7.83 4.18
CA ALA A 120 -11.00 -6.75 5.13
C ALA A 120 -11.13 -7.26 6.58
N LYS A 121 -11.77 -8.43 6.77
CA LYS A 121 -11.86 -9.08 8.09
C LYS A 121 -10.47 -9.47 8.61
N MET A 122 -9.57 -9.95 7.74
CA MET A 122 -8.19 -10.29 8.12
C MET A 122 -7.37 -9.05 8.49
N VAL A 123 -7.52 -7.93 7.78
CA VAL A 123 -6.92 -6.65 8.18
C VAL A 123 -7.37 -6.26 9.58
N LYS A 124 -8.68 -6.32 9.89
CA LYS A 124 -9.17 -6.04 11.24
C LYS A 124 -8.61 -7.00 12.29
N ALA A 125 -8.41 -8.27 11.93
CA ALA A 125 -7.83 -9.27 12.84
C ALA A 125 -6.35 -8.97 13.14
N MET A 126 -5.59 -8.49 12.15
CA MET A 126 -4.21 -8.00 12.34
C MET A 126 -4.19 -6.77 13.26
N GLU A 127 -5.04 -5.78 12.99
CA GLU A 127 -5.10 -4.54 13.77
C GLU A 127 -5.49 -4.77 15.23
N LYS A 128 -6.38 -5.73 15.50
CA LYS A 128 -6.72 -6.17 16.87
C LYS A 128 -5.52 -6.76 17.63
N LYS A 129 -4.51 -7.28 16.94
CA LYS A 129 -3.26 -7.77 17.53
C LYS A 129 -2.19 -6.69 17.65
N GLY A 130 -2.51 -5.46 17.25
CA GLY A 130 -1.55 -4.34 17.22
C GLY A 130 -0.66 -4.29 15.98
N GLU A 131 -0.94 -5.10 14.95
CA GLU A 131 -0.20 -5.04 13.68
C GLU A 131 -0.72 -3.86 12.83
N ASN A 132 0.19 -3.01 12.35
CA ASN A 132 -0.13 -1.97 11.37
C ASN A 132 -0.02 -2.51 9.95
N LEU A 133 -1.07 -2.36 9.13
CA LEU A 133 -1.10 -2.88 7.76
C LEU A 133 -0.01 -2.29 6.86
N SER A 134 0.26 -0.99 6.99
CA SER A 134 1.30 -0.31 6.21
C SER A 134 2.68 -0.85 6.57
N ASP A 135 2.99 -0.93 7.86
CA ASP A 135 4.29 -1.44 8.31
C ASP A 135 4.48 -2.91 7.97
N PHE A 136 3.40 -3.71 8.02
CA PHE A 136 3.42 -5.10 7.55
C PHE A 136 3.84 -5.18 6.08
N PHE A 137 3.15 -4.50 5.16
CA PHE A 137 3.50 -4.56 3.74
C PHE A 137 4.91 -4.03 3.47
N TRP A 138 5.25 -2.88 4.07
CA TRP A 138 6.55 -2.25 3.87
C TRP A 138 7.71 -3.00 4.54
N SER A 139 7.45 -3.94 5.46
CA SER A 139 8.47 -4.83 5.99
C SER A 139 9.09 -5.74 4.92
N PHE A 140 8.38 -5.98 3.81
CA PHE A 140 8.86 -6.75 2.66
C PHE A 140 9.61 -5.89 1.62
N SER A 141 9.70 -4.57 1.81
CA SER A 141 10.48 -3.72 0.92
C SER A 141 11.98 -4.00 1.08
N PRO A 142 12.75 -4.12 -0.02
CA PRO A 142 14.16 -4.51 0.06
C PRO A 142 15.07 -3.63 0.91
N ASN A 143 14.74 -2.34 1.06
CA ASN A 143 15.53 -1.39 1.86
C ASN A 143 15.24 -1.46 3.37
N ASN A 144 14.27 -2.28 3.80
CA ASN A 144 13.92 -2.35 5.21
C ASN A 144 14.92 -3.25 5.95
N ASN A 145 15.88 -2.66 6.67
CA ASN A 145 16.93 -3.36 7.45
C ASN A 145 16.38 -4.38 8.49
N SER A 146 15.07 -4.36 8.75
CA SER A 146 14.34 -5.31 9.60
C SER A 146 14.25 -6.73 9.02
N ASN A 147 14.53 -6.91 7.72
CA ASN A 147 14.42 -8.20 7.03
C ASN A 147 15.44 -9.27 7.48
N SER A 148 16.36 -8.93 8.39
CA SER A 148 17.27 -9.91 9.00
C SER A 148 16.54 -10.98 9.84
N LYS A 149 15.35 -10.68 10.41
CA LYS A 149 14.61 -11.65 11.23
C LYS A 149 13.79 -12.66 10.42
N ILE A 150 13.30 -12.27 9.23
CA ILE A 150 12.48 -13.14 8.38
C ILE A 150 13.35 -14.20 7.66
N LYS A 151 14.63 -13.92 7.44
CA LYS A 151 15.60 -14.85 6.83
C LYS A 151 15.89 -16.11 7.65
N SER A 152 15.52 -16.16 8.94
CA SER A 152 15.95 -17.25 9.83
C SER A 152 14.95 -18.41 10.00
N THR A 153 13.73 -18.33 9.46
CA THR A 153 12.85 -19.49 9.41
C THR A 153 13.13 -20.31 8.16
N LYS A 154 14.01 -21.29 8.33
CA LYS A 154 14.23 -22.41 7.41
C LYS A 154 12.88 -22.88 6.87
N VAL A 155 12.73 -22.85 5.54
CA VAL A 155 11.58 -23.47 4.87
C VAL A 155 11.79 -24.97 5.04
N GLU A 156 11.12 -25.55 6.02
CA GLU A 156 10.87 -26.99 6.00
C GLU A 156 9.76 -27.21 4.97
N GLU A 157 10.11 -27.92 3.91
CA GLU A 157 9.17 -28.51 2.96
C GLU A 157 8.26 -29.43 3.78
N VAL A 158 7.00 -29.04 3.90
CA VAL A 158 5.94 -29.94 4.37
C VAL A 158 5.34 -30.50 3.09
N ASP A 159 5.58 -31.78 2.86
CA ASP A 159 4.84 -32.57 1.88
C ASP A 159 3.39 -32.65 2.37
N ASP A 160 2.52 -31.80 1.81
CA ASP A 160 1.08 -31.95 1.96
C ASP A 160 0.64 -33.13 1.08
N GLU A 161 0.41 -34.29 1.70
CA GLU A 161 -0.39 -35.39 1.14
C GLU A 161 -1.83 -34.88 0.97
N GLU A 162 -2.19 -34.49 -0.26
CA GLU A 162 -3.60 -34.34 -0.66
C GLU A 162 -4.18 -35.73 -0.94
N ASP A 163 -4.98 -36.24 0.00
CA ASP A 163 -5.92 -37.33 -0.25
C ASP A 163 -7.05 -36.80 -1.18
N GLU A 164 -6.85 -36.89 -2.49
CA GLU A 164 -7.93 -36.82 -3.48
C GLU A 164 -8.31 -38.23 -3.96
N GLU A 165 -9.54 -38.62 -3.64
CA GLU A 165 -10.26 -39.75 -4.22
C GLU A 165 -10.51 -39.49 -5.71
N VAL A 166 -9.86 -40.27 -6.58
CA VAL A 166 -9.87 -40.08 -8.04
C VAL A 166 -10.99 -40.92 -8.68
N ASP A 167 -11.97 -40.26 -9.31
CA ASP A 167 -12.80 -40.86 -10.36
C ASP A 167 -12.16 -40.62 -11.74
N GLU A 168 -12.09 -41.70 -12.50
CA GLU A 168 -11.24 -41.91 -13.66
C GLU A 168 -11.95 -41.49 -14.95
N SER A 169 -11.44 -40.47 -15.63
CA SER A 169 -11.20 -40.47 -17.09
C SER A 169 -10.94 -39.06 -17.63
N VAL A 170 -9.82 -38.91 -18.38
CA VAL A 170 -9.71 -38.19 -19.67
C VAL A 170 -8.23 -37.83 -19.96
N SER A 171 -7.70 -38.52 -20.97
CA SER A 171 -6.62 -38.16 -21.92
C SER A 171 -5.40 -37.33 -21.49
N LYS A 172 -4.28 -38.06 -21.43
CA LYS A 172 -2.88 -37.63 -21.44
C LYS A 172 -2.56 -36.53 -22.48
N ARG A 173 -1.99 -35.41 -22.03
CA ARG A 173 -0.98 -34.63 -22.78
C ARG A 173 0.24 -34.41 -21.87
N LYS A 174 1.33 -35.15 -22.14
CA LYS A 174 2.63 -34.96 -21.50
C LYS A 174 3.29 -33.70 -22.05
N GLY A 175 3.22 -32.59 -21.32
CA GLY A 175 4.12 -31.46 -21.48
C GLY A 175 5.33 -31.65 -20.57
N LYS A 176 6.52 -31.80 -21.16
CA LYS A 176 7.80 -31.94 -20.46
C LYS A 176 8.14 -30.58 -19.81
N ALA A 177 7.86 -30.40 -18.52
CA ALA A 177 8.33 -29.22 -17.79
C ALA A 177 9.85 -29.32 -17.65
N LYS A 178 10.56 -28.46 -18.37
CA LYS A 178 12.00 -28.29 -18.23
C LYS A 178 12.23 -27.42 -17.00
N ALA A 179 12.68 -28.03 -15.91
CA ALA A 179 13.20 -27.30 -14.76
C ALA A 179 14.30 -26.36 -15.27
N THR A 180 14.04 -25.06 -15.20
CA THR A 180 15.06 -24.04 -15.34
C THR A 180 15.26 -23.49 -13.94
N GLU A 181 16.48 -23.62 -13.41
CA GLU A 181 16.87 -23.02 -12.14
C GLU A 181 16.57 -21.52 -12.21
N SER A 182 15.48 -21.09 -11.56
CA SER A 182 15.19 -19.68 -11.39
C SER A 182 16.22 -19.12 -10.42
N LYS A 183 17.24 -18.42 -10.93
CA LYS A 183 18.12 -17.60 -10.11
C LYS A 183 17.25 -16.65 -9.29
N GLN A 184 17.09 -16.94 -8.00
CA GLN A 184 16.29 -16.13 -7.08
C GLN A 184 17.02 -14.80 -6.89
N SER A 185 16.56 -13.79 -7.63
CA SER A 185 17.09 -12.44 -7.58
C SER A 185 16.69 -11.81 -6.26
N THR A 186 17.66 -11.49 -5.40
CA THR A 186 17.42 -10.59 -4.27
C THR A 186 17.06 -9.22 -4.83
N THR A 187 15.83 -8.78 -4.63
CA THR A 187 15.31 -7.55 -5.23
C THR A 187 15.99 -6.34 -4.60
N LYS A 188 16.28 -5.30 -5.37
CA LYS A 188 16.68 -4.00 -4.85
C LYS A 188 15.47 -3.07 -4.81
N TYR A 189 15.48 -2.06 -3.96
CA TYR A 189 14.42 -1.05 -3.97
C TYR A 189 14.38 -0.27 -5.29
N PHE A 190 15.55 0.08 -5.84
CA PHE A 190 15.68 0.60 -7.19
C PHE A 190 16.32 -0.46 -8.09
N ASN A 191 15.52 -1.07 -8.95
CA ASN A 191 16.04 -1.91 -10.02
C ASN A 191 16.45 -1.03 -11.21
N SER A 192 17.26 -1.53 -12.12
CA SER A 192 17.71 -0.77 -13.30
C SER A 192 17.56 -1.64 -14.54
N TYR A 193 16.35 -2.18 -14.72
CA TYR A 193 16.04 -3.03 -15.87
C TYR A 193 16.05 -2.21 -17.15
N ASP A 194 16.71 -2.69 -18.19
CA ASP A 194 16.76 -1.99 -19.48
C ASP A 194 15.50 -2.27 -20.32
N SER A 195 14.81 -3.38 -20.02
CA SER A 195 13.62 -3.80 -20.75
C SER A 195 12.65 -4.61 -19.89
N LEU A 196 11.39 -4.71 -20.34
CA LEU A 196 10.35 -5.47 -19.64
C LEU A 196 10.68 -6.96 -19.51
N SER A 197 11.47 -7.54 -20.43
CA SER A 197 11.84 -8.96 -20.37
C SER A 197 12.77 -9.31 -19.21
N GLU A 198 13.39 -8.32 -18.57
CA GLU A 198 14.24 -8.52 -17.40
C GLU A 198 13.46 -8.46 -16.08
N VAL A 199 12.25 -7.89 -16.11
CA VAL A 199 11.38 -7.78 -14.94
C VAL A 199 10.82 -9.17 -14.62
N PRO A 200 11.06 -9.73 -13.43
CA PRO A 200 10.61 -11.08 -13.10
C PRO A 200 9.09 -11.12 -12.88
N ALA A 201 8.49 -12.31 -12.91
CA ALA A 201 7.08 -12.49 -12.56
C ALA A 201 6.84 -12.58 -11.04
N THR A 202 7.86 -12.98 -10.29
CA THR A 202 7.87 -13.12 -8.82
C THR A 202 9.29 -12.86 -8.28
N THR A 203 9.38 -12.57 -6.99
CA THR A 203 10.63 -12.34 -6.27
C THR A 203 10.60 -13.05 -4.91
N THR A 204 11.74 -13.15 -4.23
CA THR A 204 11.79 -13.68 -2.87
C THR A 204 10.88 -12.90 -1.93
N GLU A 205 10.84 -11.58 -2.05
CA GLU A 205 9.98 -10.70 -1.26
C GLU A 205 8.49 -10.99 -1.51
N SER A 206 8.09 -11.20 -2.78
CA SER A 206 6.70 -11.52 -3.11
C SER A 206 6.29 -12.93 -2.67
N ASP A 207 7.22 -13.90 -2.73
CA ASP A 207 7.00 -15.26 -2.23
C ASP A 207 6.74 -15.26 -0.72
N LEU A 208 7.58 -14.54 0.03
CA LEU A 208 7.45 -14.37 1.48
C LEU A 208 6.15 -13.62 1.84
N MET A 209 5.84 -12.52 1.14
CA MET A 209 4.60 -11.77 1.36
C MET A 209 3.37 -12.65 1.12
N SER A 210 3.35 -13.40 0.01
CA SER A 210 2.27 -14.36 -0.31
C SER A 210 2.11 -15.40 0.80
N LYS A 211 3.21 -16.00 1.27
CA LYS A 211 3.18 -17.00 2.36
C LYS A 211 2.62 -16.40 3.65
N GLU A 212 3.08 -15.23 4.04
CA GLU A 212 2.66 -14.57 5.28
C GLU A 212 1.22 -14.04 5.23
N LEU A 213 0.75 -13.57 4.08
CA LEU A 213 -0.65 -13.19 3.86
C LEU A 213 -1.56 -14.41 3.92
N LYS A 214 -1.20 -15.52 3.25
CA LYS A 214 -1.96 -16.78 3.28
C LYS A 214 -2.04 -17.34 4.71
N LYS A 215 -0.93 -17.32 5.45
CA LYS A 215 -0.88 -17.71 6.87
C LYS A 215 -1.82 -16.86 7.74
N ARG A 216 -2.03 -15.59 7.38
CA ARG A 216 -3.00 -14.69 8.03
C ARG A 216 -4.43 -14.84 7.51
N GLY A 217 -4.68 -15.75 6.57
CA GLY A 217 -6.00 -16.05 6.03
C GLY A 217 -6.38 -15.27 4.76
N PHE A 218 -5.53 -14.38 4.25
CA PHE A 218 -5.86 -13.62 3.04
C PHE A 218 -6.07 -14.56 1.83
N LYS A 219 -6.99 -14.16 0.96
CA LYS A 219 -7.40 -14.89 -0.25
C LYS A 219 -6.96 -14.12 -1.50
N PHE A 220 -6.69 -14.85 -2.59
CA PHE A 220 -6.25 -14.30 -3.88
C PHE A 220 -4.95 -13.47 -3.79
N VAL A 221 -3.99 -13.95 -3.00
CA VAL A 221 -2.70 -13.30 -2.72
C VAL A 221 -1.53 -14.21 -3.12
N GLY A 222 -1.53 -14.69 -4.35
CA GLY A 222 -0.41 -15.48 -4.88
C GLY A 222 0.86 -14.63 -5.04
N SER A 223 2.03 -15.26 -5.21
CA SER A 223 3.30 -14.52 -5.32
C SER A 223 3.32 -13.52 -6.48
N THR A 224 2.81 -13.90 -7.65
CA THR A 224 2.69 -12.96 -8.79
C THR A 224 1.79 -11.77 -8.48
N THR A 225 0.66 -12.00 -7.78
CA THR A 225 -0.22 -10.93 -7.30
C THR A 225 0.50 -10.02 -6.31
N CYS A 226 1.27 -10.60 -5.38
CA CYS A 226 2.04 -9.85 -4.42
C CYS A 226 3.15 -9.03 -5.10
N TYR A 227 3.81 -9.56 -6.12
CA TYR A 227 4.84 -8.80 -6.83
C TYR A 227 4.25 -7.63 -7.62
N ALA A 228 3.13 -7.84 -8.32
CA ALA A 228 2.39 -6.76 -8.97
C ALA A 228 1.98 -5.66 -7.97
N PHE A 229 1.50 -6.06 -6.78
CA PHE A 229 1.21 -5.13 -5.68
C PHE A 229 2.45 -4.35 -5.19
N ILE A 230 3.57 -5.05 -4.96
CA ILE A 230 4.85 -4.46 -4.53
C ILE A 230 5.30 -3.38 -5.53
N GLN A 231 5.20 -3.68 -6.83
CA GLN A 231 5.50 -2.74 -7.90
C GLN A 231 4.51 -1.56 -7.90
N ALA A 232 3.21 -1.84 -7.90
CA ALA A 232 2.18 -0.82 -8.00
C ALA A 232 2.22 0.20 -6.86
N CYS A 233 2.48 -0.25 -5.63
CA CYS A 233 2.49 0.60 -4.43
C CYS A 233 3.86 1.22 -4.11
N GLY A 234 4.87 1.02 -4.98
CA GLY A 234 6.19 1.63 -4.83
C GLY A 234 7.05 1.04 -3.71
N LEU A 235 6.82 -0.22 -3.33
CA LEU A 235 7.73 -0.96 -2.44
C LEU A 235 9.05 -1.31 -3.16
N VAL A 236 9.01 -1.31 -4.50
CA VAL A 236 10.14 -1.29 -5.43
C VAL A 236 9.84 -0.31 -6.56
N ASN A 237 10.89 0.20 -7.19
CA ASN A 237 10.80 0.96 -8.43
C ASN A 237 11.30 0.10 -9.59
N ASP A 238 10.34 -0.45 -10.34
CA ASP A 238 10.55 -1.31 -11.52
C ASP A 238 10.25 -0.60 -12.83
N HIS A 239 10.17 0.74 -12.82
CA HIS A 239 10.25 1.49 -14.07
C HIS A 239 11.55 1.11 -14.76
N ILE A 240 11.51 0.82 -16.07
CA ILE A 240 12.73 0.55 -16.83
C ILE A 240 13.65 1.78 -16.78
N SER A 241 14.96 1.58 -16.88
CA SER A 241 15.99 2.62 -16.74
C SER A 241 15.76 3.82 -17.67
N GLY A 242 15.25 3.58 -18.87
CA GLY A 242 14.91 4.60 -19.87
C GLY A 242 13.55 5.30 -19.66
N CYS A 243 12.71 4.86 -18.72
CA CYS A 243 11.41 5.45 -18.44
C CYS A 243 11.56 6.83 -17.79
N PHE A 244 10.78 7.82 -18.23
CA PHE A 244 10.84 9.17 -17.66
C PHE A 244 10.42 9.23 -16.17
N CYS A 245 9.63 8.26 -15.69
CA CYS A 245 9.22 8.15 -14.28
C CYS A 245 10.33 7.59 -13.37
N TYR A 246 11.34 6.91 -13.93
CA TYR A 246 12.36 6.20 -13.15
C TYR A 246 13.18 7.13 -12.24
N ALA A 247 13.79 8.16 -12.84
CA ALA A 247 14.69 9.07 -12.13
C ALA A 247 13.97 9.96 -11.08
N PRO A 248 12.80 10.57 -11.37
CA PRO A 248 12.06 11.33 -10.35
C PRO A 248 11.74 10.52 -9.09
N ILE A 249 11.28 9.27 -9.23
CA ILE A 249 10.98 8.40 -8.09
C ILE A 249 12.26 8.10 -7.29
N LYS A 250 13.35 7.77 -7.99
CA LYS A 250 14.66 7.52 -7.36
C LYS A 250 15.16 8.70 -6.54
N ASN A 251 15.04 9.91 -7.08
CA ASN A 251 15.52 11.13 -6.43
C ASN A 251 14.65 11.52 -5.23
N ASN A 252 13.33 11.39 -5.34
CA ASN A 252 12.40 11.76 -4.28
C ASN A 252 12.59 10.90 -3.02
N VAL A 253 12.74 9.58 -3.19
CA VAL A 253 12.95 8.68 -2.06
C VAL A 253 14.30 8.92 -1.39
N ALA A 254 15.38 9.15 -2.15
CA ALA A 254 16.69 9.49 -1.59
C ALA A 254 16.65 10.79 -0.76
N ALA A 255 15.87 11.79 -1.19
CA ALA A 255 15.68 13.02 -0.44
C ALA A 255 14.92 12.80 0.89
N VAL A 256 13.89 11.95 0.87
CA VAL A 256 13.10 11.61 2.09
C VAL A 256 13.95 10.82 3.08
N GLU A 257 14.73 9.83 2.64
CA GLU A 257 15.63 9.06 3.51
C GLU A 257 16.70 9.96 4.15
N THR A 258 17.29 10.87 3.39
CA THR A 258 18.29 11.83 3.90
C THR A 258 17.69 12.76 4.95
N THR A 259 16.46 13.22 4.73
CA THR A 259 15.75 14.11 5.66
C THR A 259 15.37 13.38 6.96
N SER A 260 14.85 12.16 6.86
CA SER A 260 14.51 11.32 8.03
C SER A 260 15.74 10.96 8.86
N GLN A 261 16.88 10.68 8.22
CA GLN A 261 18.15 10.42 8.92
C GLN A 261 18.72 11.69 9.58
N ALA A 262 18.52 12.87 8.99
CA ALA A 262 18.93 14.13 9.58
C ALA A 262 18.08 14.48 10.82
N ILE A 263 16.77 14.25 10.76
CA ILE A 263 15.84 14.47 11.89
C ILE A 263 16.16 13.52 13.05
N ALA A 264 16.37 12.22 12.77
CA ALA A 264 16.71 11.23 13.80
C ALA A 264 18.04 11.55 14.51
N LYS A 265 19.03 12.09 13.79
CA LYS A 265 20.30 12.54 14.38
C LYS A 265 20.14 13.78 15.25
N GLN A 266 19.21 14.69 14.93
CA GLN A 266 18.91 15.85 15.78
C GLN A 266 18.20 15.44 17.08
N GLU A 267 17.29 14.48 17.03
CA GLU A 267 16.59 13.96 18.21
C GLU A 267 17.51 13.19 19.18
N ASP A 268 18.58 12.56 18.68
CA ASP A 268 19.62 11.94 19.52
C ASP A 268 20.59 12.98 20.11
N THR A 269 20.86 14.07 19.39
CA THR A 269 21.74 15.15 19.88
C THR A 269 21.08 15.93 21.03
N LEU A 270 19.76 16.14 20.97
CA LEU A 270 18.97 16.80 22.01
C LEU A 270 18.81 15.98 23.30
N LYS A 271 19.18 14.70 23.32
CA LYS A 271 19.12 13.84 24.53
C LYS A 271 20.41 13.79 25.33
N ILE A 272 21.51 14.37 24.83
CA ILE A 272 22.83 14.31 25.49
C ILE A 272 23.03 15.53 26.42
N GLU A 273 22.23 16.59 26.31
CA GLU A 273 22.40 17.82 27.13
C GLU A 273 21.70 17.79 28.50
N ASP A 274 20.94 16.75 28.85
CA ASP A 274 20.15 16.67 30.11
C ASP A 274 20.81 15.85 31.24
N THR A 275 22.11 15.52 31.16
CA THR A 275 22.80 14.75 32.21
C THR A 275 24.10 15.39 32.69
N GLU A 276 24.06 16.61 33.24
CA GLU A 276 25.10 17.11 34.14
C GLU A 276 24.48 17.98 35.25
N GLU A 277 23.92 17.35 36.27
CA GLU A 277 23.83 17.93 37.63
C GLU A 277 23.92 16.77 38.64
N GLU A 278 25.16 16.37 38.97
CA GLU A 278 25.42 15.56 40.17
C GLU A 278 25.78 16.45 41.37
N VAL A 279 25.14 16.10 42.46
CA VAL A 279 24.99 16.79 43.74
C VAL A 279 26.28 16.71 44.56
N SER A 280 26.62 17.80 45.25
CA SER A 280 27.63 17.81 46.31
C SER A 280 26.95 17.64 47.66
N ASP A 281 27.35 16.60 48.40
CA ASP A 281 26.96 16.32 49.77
C ASP A 281 27.74 17.20 50.76
N ASP A 282 27.05 17.77 51.76
CA ASP A 282 27.62 17.97 53.08
C ASP A 282 26.52 17.93 54.17
N GLU A 283 26.82 17.17 55.23
CA GLU A 283 25.96 16.93 56.39
C GLU A 283 25.97 18.13 57.36
N THR A 284 24.88 18.32 58.14
CA THR A 284 24.87 18.09 59.60
C THR A 284 23.61 18.62 60.31
N SER A 285 22.97 17.71 61.06
CA SER A 285 22.46 17.81 62.45
C SER A 285 21.63 19.02 62.94
N THR A 286 20.38 18.77 63.41
CA THR A 286 19.89 18.88 64.82
C THR A 286 18.39 19.20 64.97
N THR A 287 17.69 18.29 65.67
CA THR A 287 16.62 18.42 66.68
C THR A 287 15.52 19.53 66.69
N THR A 288 14.33 19.07 67.14
CA THR A 288 13.33 19.70 68.07
C THR A 288 12.06 20.44 67.56
N THR A 289 10.92 19.78 67.84
CA THR A 289 9.62 20.24 68.45
C THR A 289 8.65 21.27 67.82
N THR A 290 7.37 20.86 67.85
CA THR A 290 6.09 21.57 68.17
C THR A 290 5.33 22.45 67.16
N SER A 291 4.05 22.05 67.00
CA SER A 291 2.81 22.84 67.02
C SER A 291 2.47 23.87 65.91
N SER A 292 1.43 23.48 65.16
CA SER A 292 0.21 24.25 64.82
C SER A 292 0.28 25.79 64.69
N LYS A 293 0.04 26.31 63.48
CA LYS A 293 -0.82 27.52 63.30
C LYS A 293 -1.38 27.71 61.88
N LYS A 294 -2.69 27.52 61.82
CA LYS A 294 -3.76 28.12 61.01
C LYS A 294 -3.48 29.56 60.47
N ARG A 295 -3.72 29.79 59.16
CA ARG A 295 -4.44 30.94 58.54
C ARG A 295 -4.41 30.82 56.99
N LYS A 296 -5.58 30.64 56.35
CA LYS A 296 -6.44 31.65 55.65
C LYS A 296 -5.83 32.15 54.31
N ASN A 297 -6.38 31.73 53.16
CA ASN A 297 -7.47 32.37 52.37
C ASN A 297 -6.82 33.08 51.14
N THR A 298 -7.12 32.75 49.88
CA THR A 298 -8.27 33.19 49.05
C THR A 298 -8.31 32.35 47.75
N LYS A 299 -9.39 31.64 47.40
CA LYS A 299 -10.54 32.03 46.55
C LYS A 299 -10.22 32.69 45.19
N ASN A 300 -10.52 31.97 44.10
CA ASN A 300 -11.23 32.45 42.90
C ASN A 300 -11.72 31.23 42.08
N THR A 301 -12.92 30.70 42.31
CA THR A 301 -14.20 30.93 41.58
C THR A 301 -14.19 30.72 40.05
N ASN A 302 -14.48 29.47 39.66
CA ASN A 302 -15.61 29.01 38.83
C ASN A 302 -16.40 30.04 37.99
N ILE A 303 -16.54 29.79 36.68
CA ILE A 303 -17.75 30.11 35.91
C ILE A 303 -18.12 28.91 35.02
N LYS A 304 -19.35 28.44 35.23
CA LYS A 304 -20.08 27.42 34.47
C LYS A 304 -21.43 28.05 34.12
N SER A 305 -21.83 28.02 32.86
CA SER A 305 -23.22 28.26 32.42
C SER A 305 -23.34 27.72 30.99
N GLN A 306 -23.93 26.56 30.73
CA GLN A 306 -25.33 26.12 30.84
C GLN A 306 -25.99 26.03 29.46
N SER A 307 -26.59 24.85 29.25
CA SER A 307 -27.41 24.37 28.14
C SER A 307 -28.77 25.06 28.06
N THR A 308 -29.34 25.18 26.86
CA THR A 308 -30.79 25.08 26.65
C THR A 308 -31.13 24.38 25.33
N THR A 309 -31.89 23.31 25.45
CA THR A 309 -32.63 22.54 24.44
C THR A 309 -33.82 23.33 23.89
N THR A 310 -34.20 23.17 22.62
CA THR A 310 -35.61 23.28 22.20
C THR A 310 -35.91 22.48 20.94
N THR A 311 -36.87 21.57 21.08
CA THR A 311 -37.51 20.76 20.04
C THR A 311 -38.66 21.55 19.42
N LYS A 312 -38.85 21.51 18.08
CA LYS A 312 -40.17 21.72 17.46
C LYS A 312 -40.35 20.88 16.20
N LYS A 313 -41.33 19.99 16.27
CA LYS A 313 -42.05 19.35 15.16
C LYS A 313 -42.66 20.42 14.25
N ASN A 314 -42.74 20.15 12.94
CA ASN A 314 -43.87 20.58 12.13
C ASN A 314 -44.17 19.54 11.03
N LYS A 315 -45.47 19.33 10.82
CA LYS A 315 -46.10 18.38 9.90
C LYS A 315 -46.97 19.21 8.94
N SER A 316 -47.08 18.75 7.68
CA SER A 316 -48.10 19.08 6.66
C SER A 316 -48.03 20.42 5.93
N LYS A 317 -47.63 20.36 4.65
CA LYS A 317 -48.53 20.39 3.49
C LYS A 317 -47.88 19.66 2.32
#